data_AF-A0A1M5NR77-F1
#
_entry.id   AF-A0A1M5NR77-F1
#
_cell.length_a   1.000
_cell.length_b   1.000
_cell.length_c   1.000
_cell.angle_alpha   90.00
_cell.angle_beta   90.00
_cell.angle_gamma   90.00
#
_symmetry.space_group_name_H-M   'P 1'
#
loop_
_entity.id
_entity.type
_entity.pdbx_description
1 polymer ?
#
loop_
_entity_poly.entity_id
_entity_poly.type
_entity_poly.pdbx_seq_one_letter_code
_entity_poly.pdbx_strand_id
1 'polypeptide(L)'
;MKKEFRQEIKKKVDFKNMSEAEKNLSTIFGKMILKKSIIPIILIFVAFFGTKSFIPNIWVRLLVTLVVMAGNFFYLKKYRDKLQQLKYYEGKVIYFQKKENYHELLLKNGKLPIKLTIRKGIDEKKIRKNQFLRLYYNDPEKVAIIVE
;
A
#
# COMPACT_ATOMS: atom_id res chain seq x y z
N MET A 1 -1.12 -19.62 21.69
CA MET A 1 -1.41 -18.17 21.52
C MET A 1 -0.40 -17.34 20.72
N LYS A 2 0.91 -17.22 21.04
CA LYS A 2 1.85 -16.41 20.19
C LYS A 2 2.42 -17.14 18.96
N LYS A 3 2.27 -18.47 18.90
CA LYS A 3 2.77 -19.32 17.80
C LYS A 3 1.74 -19.58 16.70
N GLU A 4 0.45 -19.52 17.01
CA GLU A 4 -0.64 -19.75 16.03
C GLU A 4 -0.81 -18.57 15.08
N PHE A 5 -0.65 -17.33 15.57
CA PHE A 5 -0.69 -16.12 14.75
C PHE A 5 0.46 -16.01 13.73
N ARG A 6 1.56 -16.75 13.94
CA ARG A 6 2.68 -16.82 12.98
C ARG A 6 2.52 -17.92 11.94
N GLN A 7 1.61 -18.88 12.14
CA GLN A 7 1.36 -19.96 11.18
C GLN A 7 0.32 -19.57 10.13
N GLU A 8 -0.63 -18.67 10.41
CA GLU A 8 -1.56 -18.16 9.38
C GLU A 8 -0.86 -17.33 8.30
N ILE A 9 0.22 -16.61 8.64
CA ILE A 9 1.01 -15.86 7.65
C ILE A 9 1.83 -16.81 6.73
N LYS A 10 2.01 -18.07 7.13
CA LYS A 10 2.69 -19.11 6.32
C LYS A 10 1.73 -19.96 5.49
N LYS A 11 0.42 -19.87 5.69
CA LYS A 11 -0.57 -20.67 4.95
C LYS A 11 -0.99 -19.93 3.68
N LYS A 12 -0.17 -20.13 2.64
CA LYS A 12 -0.46 -19.95 1.23
C LYS A 12 -1.09 -18.60 0.83
N VAL A 13 -0.29 -17.81 0.13
CA VAL A 13 -0.76 -16.86 -0.88
C VAL A 13 -1.45 -17.66 -2.01
N ASP A 14 -2.61 -18.25 -1.72
CA ASP A 14 -3.49 -18.85 -2.71
C ASP A 14 -4.35 -17.72 -3.28
N PHE A 15 -3.89 -17.12 -4.38
CA PHE A 15 -4.66 -16.14 -5.19
C PHE A 15 -6.04 -16.66 -5.64
N LYS A 16 -6.34 -17.95 -5.44
CA LYS A 16 -7.61 -18.61 -5.76
C LYS A 16 -8.76 -18.25 -4.82
N ASN A 17 -8.50 -17.94 -3.54
CA ASN A 17 -9.56 -17.72 -2.53
C ASN A 17 -9.68 -16.26 -2.05
N MET A 18 -9.05 -15.31 -2.74
CA MET A 18 -9.15 -13.89 -2.40
C MET A 18 -10.50 -13.32 -2.83
N SER A 19 -11.15 -12.59 -1.92
CA SER A 19 -12.33 -11.77 -2.25
C SER A 19 -11.97 -10.76 -3.34
N GLU A 20 -12.94 -10.35 -4.17
CA GLU A 20 -12.69 -9.39 -5.26
C GLU A 20 -12.09 -8.07 -4.74
N ALA A 21 -12.48 -7.66 -3.53
CA ALA A 21 -11.91 -6.52 -2.82
C ALA A 21 -10.41 -6.72 -2.51
N GLU A 22 -10.00 -7.93 -2.11
CA GLU A 22 -8.61 -8.26 -1.79
C GLU A 22 -7.73 -8.35 -3.04
N LYS A 23 -8.26 -8.90 -4.15
CA LYS A 23 -7.57 -8.91 -5.45
C LYS A 23 -7.34 -7.49 -5.97
N ASN A 24 -8.34 -6.62 -5.83
CA ASN A 24 -8.20 -5.21 -6.17
C ASN A 24 -7.19 -4.49 -5.28
N LEU A 25 -7.21 -4.78 -3.97
CA LEU A 25 -6.25 -4.27 -2.99
C LEU A 25 -4.82 -4.67 -3.33
N SER A 26 -4.57 -5.96 -3.58
CA SER A 26 -3.24 -6.46 -3.93
C SER A 26 -2.74 -5.86 -5.24
N THR A 27 -3.61 -5.62 -6.21
CA THR A 27 -3.24 -5.02 -7.50
C THR A 27 -2.86 -3.55 -7.34
N ILE A 28 -3.64 -2.79 -6.56
CA ILE A 28 -3.36 -1.37 -6.30
C ILE A 28 -2.07 -1.22 -5.49
N PHE A 29 -1.90 -2.02 -4.43
CA PHE A 29 -0.69 -2.03 -3.61
C PHE A 29 0.53 -2.49 -4.40
N GLY A 30 0.38 -3.54 -5.21
CA GLY A 30 1.40 -4.03 -6.12
C GLY A 30 1.89 -2.93 -7.06
N LYS A 31 0.98 -2.23 -7.76
CA LYS A 31 1.33 -1.11 -8.64
C LYS A 31 2.03 0.03 -7.90
N MET A 32 1.64 0.34 -6.67
CA MET A 32 2.28 1.39 -5.87
C MET A 32 3.68 1.02 -5.42
N ILE A 33 3.88 -0.21 -4.94
CA ILE A 33 5.20 -0.74 -4.61
C ILE A 33 6.09 -0.72 -5.86
N LEU A 34 5.57 -1.20 -7.00
CA LEU A 34 6.33 -1.23 -8.26
C LEU A 34 6.81 0.17 -8.68
N LYS A 35 5.92 1.18 -8.61
CA LYS A 35 6.26 2.57 -8.91
C LYS A 35 7.32 3.12 -7.94
N LYS A 36 7.25 2.75 -6.65
CA LYS A 36 8.21 3.18 -5.64
C LYS A 36 9.56 2.46 -5.75
N SER A 37 9.57 1.22 -6.28
CA SER A 37 10.77 0.40 -6.49
C SER A 37 11.68 0.89 -7.62
N ILE A 38 11.19 1.75 -8.53
CA ILE A 38 11.99 2.31 -9.63
C ILE A 38 13.24 3.03 -9.08
N ILE A 39 13.09 3.82 -8.01
CA ILE A 39 14.20 4.57 -7.39
C ILE A 39 15.27 3.63 -6.82
N PRO A 40 14.93 2.63 -5.97
CA PRO A 40 15.87 1.58 -5.55
C PRO A 40 16.61 0.89 -6.68
N ILE A 41 15.91 0.54 -7.76
CA ILE A 41 16.51 -0.14 -8.92
C ILE A 41 17.57 0.75 -9.56
N ILE A 42 17.23 2.02 -9.85
CA ILE A 42 18.17 2.99 -10.43
C ILE A 42 19.39 3.18 -9.51
N LEU A 43 19.20 3.29 -8.20
CA LEU A 43 20.29 3.42 -7.23
C LEU A 43 21.26 2.23 -7.26
N ILE A 44 20.76 1.00 -7.40
CA ILE A 44 21.60 -0.19 -7.52
C ILE A 44 22.41 -0.16 -8.83
N PHE A 45 21.78 0.22 -9.95
CA PHE A 45 22.48 0.37 -11.23
C PHE A 45 23.58 1.43 -11.16
N VAL A 46 23.29 2.60 -10.57
CA VAL A 46 24.28 3.68 -10.41
C VAL A 46 25.40 3.24 -9.45
N ALA A 47 25.07 2.57 -8.35
CA ALA A 47 26.07 2.08 -7.40
C ALA A 47 27.02 1.06 -8.03
N PHE A 48 26.53 0.21 -8.94
CA PHE A 48 27.34 -0.84 -9.55
C PHE A 48 28.08 -0.41 -10.83
N PHE A 49 27.43 0.35 -11.70
CA PHE A 49 28.02 0.78 -12.99
C PHE A 49 28.63 2.18 -12.91
N GLY A 50 27.97 3.12 -12.23
CA GLY A 50 28.41 4.52 -12.12
C GLY A 50 29.67 4.71 -11.29
N THR A 51 29.95 3.82 -10.35
CA THR A 51 31.15 3.88 -9.50
C THR A 51 32.39 3.24 -10.16
N LYS A 52 32.26 2.62 -11.34
CA LYS A 52 33.35 1.89 -12.01
C LYS A 52 34.60 2.75 -12.24
N SER A 53 34.43 4.03 -12.56
CA SER A 53 35.53 4.96 -12.82
C SER A 53 36.27 5.41 -11.54
N PHE A 54 35.62 5.33 -10.37
CA PHE A 54 36.17 5.78 -9.09
C PHE A 54 36.65 4.62 -8.21
N ILE A 55 35.99 3.47 -8.31
CA ILE A 55 36.28 2.26 -7.53
C ILE A 55 36.59 1.13 -8.52
N PRO A 56 37.86 1.01 -8.96
CA PRO A 56 38.26 -0.04 -9.88
C PRO A 56 38.24 -1.43 -9.22
N ASN A 57 38.43 -1.49 -7.90
CA ASN A 57 38.36 -2.74 -7.14
C ASN A 57 36.92 -3.27 -7.06
N ILE A 58 36.68 -4.40 -7.72
CA ILE A 58 35.37 -5.07 -7.79
C ILE A 58 34.82 -5.41 -6.40
N TRP A 59 35.67 -5.81 -5.44
CA TRP A 59 35.24 -6.21 -4.10
C TRP A 59 34.69 -5.03 -3.30
N VAL A 60 35.35 -3.88 -3.40
CA VAL A 60 34.90 -2.64 -2.76
C VAL A 60 33.59 -2.18 -3.39
N ARG A 61 33.47 -2.26 -4.71
CA ARG A 61 32.23 -1.92 -5.43
C ARG A 61 31.06 -2.83 -5.06
N LEU A 62 31.31 -4.12 -4.89
CA LEU A 62 30.30 -5.08 -4.43
C LEU A 62 29.85 -4.76 -2.99
N LEU A 63 30.78 -4.41 -2.11
CA LEU A 63 30.47 -4.02 -0.73
C LEU A 63 29.58 -2.75 -0.71
N VAL A 64 29.93 -1.72 -1.48
CA VAL A 64 29.12 -0.51 -1.62
C VAL A 64 27.72 -0.84 -2.16
N THR A 65 27.64 -1.70 -3.18
CA THR A 65 26.36 -2.11 -3.76
C THR A 65 25.49 -2.87 -2.75
N LEU A 66 26.09 -3.73 -1.92
CA LEU A 66 25.39 -4.43 -0.83
C LEU A 66 24.84 -3.46 0.22
N VAL A 67 25.61 -2.44 0.60
CA VAL A 67 25.14 -1.40 1.54
C VAL A 67 23.96 -0.62 0.96
N VAL A 68 24.05 -0.21 -0.31
CA VAL A 68 22.95 0.47 -1.02
C VAL A 68 21.72 -0.44 -1.11
N MET A 69 21.92 -1.72 -1.41
CA MET A 69 20.84 -2.71 -1.49
C MET A 69 20.15 -2.91 -0.13
N ALA A 70 20.91 -2.99 0.96
CA ALA A 70 20.37 -3.07 2.31
C ALA A 70 19.54 -1.82 2.67
N GLY A 71 20.06 -0.62 2.39
CA GLY A 71 19.33 0.64 2.61
C GLY A 71 18.01 0.70 1.82
N ASN A 72 18.06 0.33 0.55
CA ASN A 72 16.90 0.24 -0.32
C ASN A 72 15.87 -0.81 0.15
N PHE A 73 16.33 -1.94 0.67
CA PHE A 73 15.46 -2.96 1.25
C PHE A 73 14.69 -2.42 2.45
N PHE A 74 15.35 -1.72 3.38
CA PHE A 74 14.68 -1.10 4.53
C PHE A 74 13.71 0.00 4.11
N TYR A 75 14.06 0.79 3.09
CA TYR A 75 13.17 1.80 2.53
C TYR A 75 11.88 1.18 2.00
N LEU A 76 11.99 0.14 1.16
CA LEU A 76 10.84 -0.52 0.55
C LEU A 76 10.03 -1.29 1.59
N LYS A 77 10.69 -1.90 2.58
CA LYS A 77 10.05 -2.57 3.71
C LYS A 77 9.18 -1.59 4.51
N LYS A 78 9.72 -0.43 4.89
CA LYS A 78 8.94 0.62 5.59
C LYS A 78 7.74 1.09 4.76
N TYR A 79 7.90 1.20 3.44
CA TYR A 79 6.79 1.58 2.56
C TYR A 79 5.71 0.49 2.50
N ARG A 80 6.10 -0.77 2.39
CA ARG A 80 5.17 -1.90 2.45
C ARG A 80 4.43 -1.97 3.78
N ASP A 81 5.13 -1.76 4.88
CA ASP A 81 4.53 -1.79 6.22
C ASP A 81 3.49 -0.66 6.36
N LYS A 82 3.74 0.53 5.78
CA LYS A 82 2.74 1.61 5.68
C LYS A 82 1.52 1.19 4.86
N LEU A 83 1.69 0.47 3.76
CA LEU A 83 0.58 -0.02 2.94
C LEU A 83 -0.29 -1.04 3.68
N GLN A 84 0.30 -1.81 4.58
CA GLN A 84 -0.41 -2.81 5.40
C GLN A 84 -1.18 -2.21 6.58
N GLN A 85 -1.04 -0.91 6.87
CA GLN A 85 -1.81 -0.21 7.91
C GLN A 85 -3.24 0.11 7.45
N LEU A 86 -4.02 -0.95 7.22
CA LEU A 86 -5.43 -0.85 6.90
C LEU A 86 -6.23 -0.71 8.19
N LYS A 87 -6.99 0.37 8.31
CA LYS A 87 -8.00 0.58 9.35
C LYS A 87 -9.37 0.24 8.79
N TYR A 88 -10.14 -0.50 9.56
CA TYR A 88 -11.53 -0.81 9.22
C TYR A 88 -12.44 0.34 9.62
N TYR A 89 -13.30 0.77 8.71
CA TYR A 89 -14.34 1.75 8.95
C TYR A 89 -15.68 1.20 8.47
N GLU A 90 -16.70 1.34 9.28
CA GLU A 90 -18.08 1.02 8.94
C GLU A 90 -18.97 2.24 9.23
N GLY A 91 -20.01 2.45 8.43
CA GLY A 91 -20.96 3.52 8.70
C GLY A 91 -21.84 3.88 7.51
N LYS A 92 -22.77 4.80 7.75
CA LYS A 92 -23.68 5.29 6.70
C LYS A 92 -23.03 6.42 5.92
N VAL A 93 -23.05 6.37 4.59
CA VAL A 93 -22.54 7.46 3.75
C VAL A 93 -23.45 8.66 3.85
N ILE A 94 -22.93 9.73 4.44
CA ILE A 94 -23.62 11.02 4.51
C ILE A 94 -23.33 11.83 3.25
N TYR A 95 -22.09 11.75 2.78
CA TYR A 95 -21.58 12.58 1.69
C TYR A 95 -20.48 11.85 0.94
N PHE A 96 -20.54 11.95 -0.39
CA PHE A 96 -19.49 11.50 -1.29
C PHE A 96 -19.28 12.57 -2.34
N GLN A 97 -18.08 13.14 -2.39
CA GLN A 97 -17.73 14.17 -3.36
C GLN A 97 -16.44 13.79 -4.08
N LYS A 98 -16.53 13.76 -5.40
CA LYS A 98 -15.37 13.65 -6.28
C LYS A 98 -14.77 15.03 -6.49
N LYS A 99 -13.49 15.20 -6.14
CA LYS A 99 -12.66 16.32 -6.58
C LYS A 99 -11.66 15.81 -7.62
N GLU A 100 -11.00 16.72 -8.33
CA GLU A 100 -10.12 16.40 -9.46
C GLU A 100 -9.04 15.34 -9.16
N ASN A 101 -8.51 15.32 -7.93
CA ASN A 101 -7.39 14.44 -7.53
C ASN A 101 -7.70 13.51 -6.34
N TYR A 102 -8.89 13.60 -5.75
CA TYR A 102 -9.27 12.79 -4.59
C TYR A 102 -10.79 12.81 -4.37
N HIS A 103 -11.29 11.78 -3.70
CA HIS A 103 -12.66 11.66 -3.24
C HIS A 103 -12.73 11.97 -1.75
N GLU A 104 -13.70 12.77 -1.36
CA GLU A 104 -14.07 12.94 0.05
C GLU A 104 -15.27 12.04 0.36
N LEU A 105 -15.13 11.17 1.34
CA LEU A 105 -16.19 10.33 1.85
C LEU A 105 -16.44 10.68 3.31
N LEU A 106 -17.69 11.01 3.65
CA LEU A 106 -18.13 11.18 5.04
C LEU A 106 -18.98 9.98 5.45
N LEU A 107 -18.48 9.23 6.43
CA LEU A 107 -19.19 8.12 7.05
C LEU A 107 -19.73 8.55 8.41
N LYS A 108 -21.01 8.28 8.68
CA LYS A 108 -21.58 8.37 10.03
C LYS A 108 -21.47 7.02 10.71
N ASN A 109 -20.73 6.96 11.81
CA ASN A 109 -20.82 5.85 12.74
C ASN A 109 -20.97 6.43 14.16
N GLY A 110 -22.19 6.37 14.72
CA GLY A 110 -22.50 7.01 15.99
C GLY A 110 -22.60 8.55 15.93
N LYS A 111 -22.01 9.23 16.92
CA LYS A 111 -22.19 10.68 17.16
C LYS A 111 -21.37 11.59 16.25
N LEU A 112 -20.16 11.19 15.87
CA LEU A 112 -19.24 12.02 15.08
C LEU A 112 -19.05 11.46 13.66
N PRO A 113 -19.19 12.28 12.61
CA PRO A 113 -18.90 11.85 11.25
C PRO A 113 -17.39 11.72 11.02
N ILE A 114 -16.97 10.63 10.38
CA ILE A 114 -15.58 10.37 10.00
C ILE A 114 -15.38 10.85 8.57
N LYS A 115 -14.46 11.80 8.38
CA LYS A 115 -14.06 12.30 7.06
C LYS A 115 -12.86 11.52 6.53
N LEU A 116 -13.05 10.81 5.43
CA LEU A 116 -12.00 10.06 4.74
C LEU A 116 -11.66 10.75 3.42
N THR A 117 -10.37 11.00 3.20
CA THR A 117 -9.85 11.54 1.93
C THR A 117 -9.22 10.41 1.16
N ILE A 118 -9.78 10.04 0.02
CA ILE A 118 -9.48 8.80 -0.69
C ILE A 118 -8.92 9.18 -2.05
N ARG A 119 -7.68 8.79 -2.32
CA ARG A 119 -6.99 9.09 -3.59
C ARG A 119 -7.09 7.94 -4.59
N LYS A 120 -7.20 6.69 -4.11
CA LYS A 120 -7.20 5.47 -4.95
C LYS A 120 -8.03 4.36 -4.29
N GLY A 121 -8.60 3.49 -5.13
CA GLY A 121 -9.20 2.21 -4.71
C GLY A 121 -10.71 2.17 -4.51
N ILE A 122 -11.40 3.32 -4.61
CA ILE A 122 -12.86 3.35 -4.61
C ILE A 122 -13.42 3.20 -6.02
N ASP A 123 -14.44 2.36 -6.14
CA ASP A 123 -15.32 2.30 -7.31
C ASP A 123 -16.50 3.26 -7.10
N GLU A 124 -16.45 4.42 -7.77
CA GLU A 124 -17.45 5.49 -7.66
C GLU A 124 -18.87 5.01 -7.98
N LYS A 125 -19.01 3.97 -8.81
CA LYS A 125 -20.31 3.44 -9.24
C LYS A 125 -21.05 2.67 -8.14
N LYS A 126 -20.34 2.22 -7.11
CA LYS A 126 -20.89 1.40 -6.01
C LYS A 126 -21.31 2.22 -4.79
N ILE A 127 -21.04 3.52 -4.75
CA ILE A 127 -21.32 4.37 -3.57
C ILE A 127 -22.59 5.19 -3.79
N ARG A 128 -23.62 4.94 -2.98
CA ARG A 128 -24.83 5.78 -2.91
C ARG A 128 -24.93 6.51 -1.58
N LYS A 129 -25.50 7.72 -1.60
CA LYS A 129 -25.85 8.46 -0.38
C LYS A 129 -26.81 7.61 0.46
N ASN A 130 -26.64 7.62 1.78
CA ASN A 130 -27.45 6.88 2.74
C ASN A 130 -27.25 5.35 2.73
N GLN A 131 -26.27 4.83 1.98
CA GLN A 131 -25.89 3.42 2.01
C GLN A 131 -25.00 3.13 3.21
N PHE A 132 -25.22 1.99 3.87
CA PHE A 132 -24.30 1.47 4.88
C PHE A 132 -23.12 0.84 4.15
N LEU A 133 -21.90 1.27 4.48
CA LEU A 133 -20.68 0.88 3.78
C LEU A 133 -19.63 0.43 4.78
N ARG A 134 -18.97 -0.68 4.45
CA ARG A 134 -17.83 -1.26 5.16
C ARG A 134 -16.60 -1.14 4.27
N LEU A 135 -15.57 -0.49 4.76
CA LEU A 135 -14.36 -0.26 3.99
C LEU A 135 -13.10 -0.42 4.82
N TYR A 136 -12.03 -0.81 4.15
CA TYR A 136 -10.67 -0.69 4.67
C TYR A 136 -10.03 0.58 4.12
N TYR A 137 -9.47 1.40 4.99
CA TYR A 137 -8.78 2.62 4.61
C TYR A 137 -7.36 2.65 5.17
N ASN A 138 -6.43 3.02 4.30
CA ASN A 138 -5.04 3.29 4.61
C ASN A 138 -4.86 4.81 4.72
N ASP A 139 -4.73 5.33 5.95
CA ASP A 139 -4.50 6.77 6.16
C ASP A 139 -3.20 7.27 5.47
N PRO A 140 -2.04 6.58 5.58
CA PRO A 140 -0.79 7.04 4.98
C PRO A 140 -0.85 7.30 3.47
N GLU A 141 -1.40 6.38 2.70
CA GLU A 141 -1.45 6.46 1.22
C GLU A 141 -2.82 6.89 0.70
N LYS A 142 -3.77 7.13 1.61
CA LYS A 142 -5.14 7.56 1.31
C LYS A 142 -5.85 6.58 0.36
N VAL A 143 -5.67 5.29 0.58
CA VAL A 143 -6.28 4.23 -0.24
C VAL A 143 -7.47 3.66 0.50
N ALA A 144 -8.64 3.60 -0.12
CA ALA A 144 -9.82 2.97 0.48
C ALA A 144 -10.35 1.87 -0.43
N ILE A 145 -10.86 0.80 0.16
CA ILE A 145 -11.46 -0.32 -0.57
C ILE A 145 -12.74 -0.73 0.12
N ILE A 146 -13.81 -0.79 -0.67
CA ILE A 146 -15.13 -1.20 -0.23
C ILE A 146 -15.14 -2.72 -0.14
N VAL A 147 -15.60 -3.22 1.00
CA VAL A 147 -15.79 -4.65 1.24
C VAL A 147 -17.25 -5.01 1.00
N GLU A 148 -18.17 -4.20 1.53
CA GLU A 148 -19.64 -4.36 1.44
C GLU A 148 -20.36 -3.01 1.47
#